data_AF-A0A3M8WUU7-F1
#
_entry.id   AF-A0A3M8WUU7-F1
#
_cell.length_a   1.000
_cell.length_b   1.000
_cell.length_c   1.000
_cell.angle_alpha   90.00
_cell.angle_beta   90.00
_cell.angle_gamma   90.00
#
_symmetry.space_group_name_H-M   'P 1'
#
loop_
_entity.id
_entity.type
_entity.pdbx_description
1 polymer ?
#
loop_
_entity_poly.entity_id
_entity_poly.type
_entity_poly.pdbx_seq_one_letter_code
_entity_poly.pdbx_strand_id
1 'polypeptide(L)'
;GQPGQPSFGGQPGPAGQPGPAQAAGGSDFAPFWFAVPVARPLYAEDGSSSTIAELAPGTWYLAVEQRGQALVAQTQDGRRGVLQDTTGIQRG
;
A
#
# COMPACT_ATOMS: atom_id res chain seq x y z
N GLY A 1 -22.24 50.64 13.21
CA GLY A 1 -21.23 49.72 12.67
C GLY A 1 -20.29 49.33 13.78
N GLN A 2 -20.31 48.07 14.20
CA GLN A 2 -19.32 47.52 15.12
C GLN A 2 -18.22 46.85 14.29
N PRO A 3 -16.93 47.16 14.49
CA PRO A 3 -15.86 46.27 14.05
C PRO A 3 -15.51 45.31 15.20
N GLY A 4 -15.69 44.01 14.94
CA GLY A 4 -15.39 42.93 15.89
C GLY A 4 -13.90 42.68 16.08
N GLN A 5 -13.55 42.35 17.31
CA GLN A 5 -12.30 41.69 17.75
C GLN A 5 -12.50 40.15 17.71
N PRO A 6 -11.52 39.30 18.13
CA PRO A 6 -10.16 39.10 17.62
C PRO A 6 -9.84 37.58 17.44
N SER A 7 -8.56 37.26 17.20
CA SER A 7 -7.88 35.97 17.50
C SER A 7 -7.74 34.97 16.34
N PHE A 8 -6.60 35.05 15.65
CA PHE A 8 -6.01 33.91 14.94
C PHE A 8 -4.76 33.50 15.71
N GLY A 9 -4.91 32.45 16.52
CA GLY A 9 -3.86 31.86 17.33
C GLY A 9 -2.73 31.32 16.48
N GLY A 10 -1.50 31.58 16.93
CA GLY A 10 -0.34 30.81 16.51
C GLY A 10 -0.32 29.46 17.21
N GLN A 11 0.07 28.42 16.48
CA GLN A 11 1.00 27.42 16.98
C GLN A 11 1.69 26.71 15.81
N PRO A 12 3.04 26.70 15.74
CA PRO A 12 3.79 25.90 14.78
C PRO A 12 4.22 24.56 15.39
N GLY A 13 4.08 23.47 14.63
CA GLY A 13 4.77 22.20 14.88
C GLY A 13 4.07 20.96 14.28
N PRO A 14 4.77 19.84 14.04
CA PRO A 14 6.10 19.68 13.47
C PRO A 14 6.06 18.90 12.13
N ALA A 15 7.14 18.99 11.35
CA ALA A 15 7.37 18.12 10.20
C ALA A 15 7.44 16.64 10.64
N GLY A 16 6.62 15.77 10.03
CA GLY A 16 6.65 14.33 10.27
C GLY A 16 5.82 13.55 9.25
N GLN A 17 6.53 12.86 8.34
CA GLN A 17 6.09 11.81 7.39
C GLN A 17 5.06 12.17 6.30
N PRO A 18 5.38 11.93 5.01
CA PRO A 18 4.34 11.72 4.00
C PRO A 18 3.65 10.38 4.33
N GLY A 19 2.57 10.42 5.10
CA GLY A 19 1.63 9.32 5.18
C GLY A 19 1.03 9.10 3.78
N PRO A 20 0.94 7.85 3.28
CA PRO A 20 0.41 7.63 1.95
C PRO A 20 -1.05 8.07 1.91
N ALA A 21 -1.37 8.77 0.83
CA ALA A 21 -2.65 9.36 0.52
C ALA A 21 -3.83 8.45 0.87
N GLN A 22 -4.81 9.02 1.59
CA GLN A 22 -6.17 8.49 1.67
C GLN A 22 -6.73 8.33 0.25
N ALA A 23 -6.69 7.11 -0.27
CA ALA A 23 -7.50 6.70 -1.41
C ALA A 23 -8.92 6.44 -0.89
N ALA A 24 -9.85 7.27 -1.36
CA ALA A 24 -11.25 7.21 -1.05
C ALA A 24 -11.86 5.85 -1.48
N GLY A 25 -12.60 5.23 -0.56
CA GLY A 25 -13.63 4.23 -0.90
C GLY A 25 -13.13 2.80 -1.19
N GLY A 26 -12.34 2.23 -0.29
CA GLY A 26 -12.10 0.79 -0.23
C GLY A 26 -11.94 0.40 1.24
N SER A 27 -12.61 -0.68 1.67
CA SER A 27 -12.49 -1.34 2.98
C SER A 27 -11.15 -1.07 3.71
N ASP A 28 -11.19 -0.75 5.02
CA ASP A 28 -10.07 -0.51 5.96
C ASP A 28 -8.84 -1.42 5.75
N PHE A 29 -8.08 -1.19 4.67
CA PHE A 29 -6.91 -1.98 4.35
C PHE A 29 -5.69 -1.30 4.97
N ALA A 30 -5.12 -1.95 5.98
CA ALA A 30 -3.84 -1.55 6.53
C ALA A 30 -2.71 -2.25 5.74
N PRO A 31 -1.70 -1.52 5.26
CA PRO A 31 -0.53 -2.15 4.66
C PRO A 31 0.15 -3.12 5.62
N PHE A 32 0.58 -4.28 5.11
CA PHE A 32 1.24 -5.31 5.91
C PHE A 32 2.36 -5.98 5.13
N TRP A 33 3.37 -6.46 5.84
CA TRP A 33 4.44 -7.23 5.22
C TRP A 33 3.98 -8.68 5.03
N PHE A 34 4.36 -9.29 3.91
CA PHE A 34 4.09 -10.69 3.67
C PHE A 34 5.22 -11.43 2.97
N ALA A 35 5.25 -12.75 3.11
CA ALA A 35 6.16 -13.64 2.40
C ALA A 35 5.37 -14.75 1.71
N VAL A 36 5.87 -15.22 0.56
CA VAL A 36 5.25 -16.31 -0.21
C VAL A 36 5.93 -17.65 0.10
N PRO A 37 5.20 -18.78 0.11
CA PRO A 37 5.78 -20.10 0.38
C PRO A 37 6.48 -20.72 -0.85
N VAL A 38 6.07 -20.31 -2.05
CA VAL A 38 6.63 -20.72 -3.35
C VAL A 38 6.73 -19.49 -4.25
N ALA A 39 7.52 -19.57 -5.32
CA ALA A 39 7.63 -18.47 -6.27
C ALA A 39 6.26 -18.08 -6.85
N ARG A 40 5.91 -16.78 -6.82
CA ARG A 40 4.63 -16.27 -7.33
C ARG A 40 4.84 -15.16 -8.36
N PRO A 41 4.19 -15.22 -9.54
CA PRO A 41 4.23 -14.11 -10.48
C PRO A 41 3.49 -12.90 -9.91
N LEU A 42 4.09 -11.73 -10.11
CA LEU A 42 3.45 -10.45 -9.88
C LEU A 42 3.05 -9.85 -11.22
N TYR A 43 1.77 -9.55 -11.39
CA TYR A 43 1.21 -9.04 -12.64
C TYR A 43 1.12 -7.52 -12.65
N ALA A 44 1.09 -6.90 -13.83
CA ALA A 44 0.86 -5.47 -13.94
C ALA A 44 -0.49 -5.04 -13.34
N GLU A 45 -0.54 -3.84 -12.73
CA GLU A 45 -1.78 -3.31 -12.13
C GLU A 45 -2.85 -2.90 -13.16
N ASP A 46 -2.47 -2.83 -14.44
CA ASP A 46 -3.32 -2.47 -15.59
C ASP A 46 -4.35 -3.56 -15.98
N GLY A 47 -4.31 -4.71 -15.29
CA GLY A 47 -5.22 -5.83 -15.53
C GLY A 47 -4.76 -6.79 -16.63
N SER A 48 -3.59 -6.55 -17.25
CA SER A 48 -2.98 -7.49 -18.16
C SER A 48 -2.43 -8.71 -17.44
N SER A 49 -2.25 -9.82 -18.16
CA SER A 49 -1.53 -11.00 -17.68
C SER A 49 -0.01 -10.86 -17.77
N SER A 50 0.50 -9.65 -17.99
CA SER A 50 1.93 -9.39 -18.09
C SER A 50 2.57 -9.49 -16.71
N THR A 51 3.52 -10.42 -16.57
CA THR A 51 4.32 -10.55 -15.34
C THR A 51 5.40 -9.48 -15.33
N ILE A 52 5.39 -8.67 -14.27
CA ILE A 52 6.36 -7.59 -14.09
C ILE A 52 7.48 -7.96 -13.12
N ALA A 53 7.27 -8.95 -12.26
CA ALA A 53 8.20 -9.44 -11.26
C ALA A 53 7.83 -10.87 -10.81
N GLU A 54 8.74 -11.54 -10.10
CA GLU A 54 8.46 -12.79 -9.41
C GLU A 54 8.78 -12.62 -7.92
N LEU A 55 7.82 -12.97 -7.06
CA LEU A 55 7.99 -12.98 -5.61
C LEU A 55 8.63 -14.32 -5.21
N ALA A 56 9.81 -14.27 -4.62
CA ALA A 56 10.55 -15.45 -4.18
C ALA A 56 10.29 -15.79 -2.71
N PRO A 57 10.34 -17.07 -2.32
CA PRO A 57 10.32 -17.47 -0.92
C PRO A 57 11.48 -16.86 -0.13
N GLY A 58 11.25 -16.61 1.16
CA GLY A 58 12.26 -16.01 2.05
C GLY A 58 12.46 -14.51 1.88
N THR A 59 11.78 -13.87 0.91
CA THR A 59 11.76 -12.42 0.74
C THR A 59 10.44 -11.85 1.25
N TRP A 60 10.51 -10.74 1.99
CA TRP A 60 9.35 -9.99 2.44
C TRP A 60 8.99 -8.87 1.47
N TYR A 61 7.69 -8.78 1.18
CA TYR A 61 7.07 -7.83 0.25
C TYR A 61 5.96 -7.07 0.97
N LEU A 62 5.67 -5.84 0.54
CA LEU A 62 4.65 -5.02 1.20
C LEU A 62 3.32 -5.15 0.44
N ALA A 63 2.27 -5.61 1.10
CA ALA A 63 0.92 -5.48 0.56
C ALA A 63 0.39 -4.08 0.85
N VAL A 64 -0.02 -3.36 -0.18
CA VAL A 64 -0.43 -1.93 -0.08
C VAL A 64 -1.91 -1.71 -0.38
N GLU A 65 -2.55 -2.66 -1.07
CA GLU A 65 -3.97 -2.62 -1.40
C GLU A 65 -4.52 -4.05 -1.55
N GLN A 66 -5.81 -4.24 -1.30
CA GLN A 66 -6.52 -5.48 -1.58
C GLN A 66 -7.50 -5.29 -2.74
N ARG A 67 -7.36 -6.11 -3.79
CA ARG A 67 -8.21 -6.12 -4.99
C ARG A 67 -9.00 -7.43 -5.04
N GLY A 68 -10.14 -7.45 -4.38
CA GLY A 68 -10.92 -8.68 -4.19
C GLY A 68 -10.14 -9.71 -3.37
N GLN A 69 -9.76 -10.83 -4.00
CA GLN A 69 -8.93 -11.87 -3.38
C GLN A 69 -7.42 -11.67 -3.64
N ALA A 70 -7.08 -10.79 -4.58
CA ALA A 70 -5.71 -10.46 -4.93
C ALA A 70 -5.17 -9.33 -4.04
N LEU A 71 -3.85 -9.23 -3.96
CA LEU A 71 -3.16 -8.15 -3.25
C LEU A 71 -2.32 -7.36 -4.23
N VAL A 72 -2.31 -6.04 -4.10
CA VAL A 72 -1.25 -5.24 -4.70
C VAL A 72 -0.04 -5.33 -3.78
N ALA A 73 1.05 -5.87 -4.32
CA ALA A 73 2.32 -5.96 -3.64
C ALA A 73 3.30 -4.95 -4.21
N GLN A 74 4.11 -4.37 -3.33
CA GLN A 74 5.28 -3.58 -3.66
C GLN A 74 6.54 -4.38 -3.33
N THR A 75 7.39 -4.57 -4.33
CA THR A 75 8.71 -5.17 -4.18
C THR A 75 9.72 -4.16 -3.63
N GLN A 76 10.83 -4.64 -3.08
CA GLN A 76 11.84 -3.80 -2.43
C GLN A 76 12.55 -2.84 -3.41
N ASP A 77 12.54 -3.15 -4.70
CA ASP A 77 13.02 -2.28 -5.77
C ASP A 77 12.00 -1.21 -6.20
N GLY A 78 10.84 -1.15 -5.54
CA GLY A 78 9.79 -0.17 -5.78
C GLY A 78 8.76 -0.55 -6.84
N ARG A 79 8.90 -1.70 -7.54
CA ARG A 79 7.87 -2.15 -8.49
C ARG A 79 6.59 -2.52 -7.74
N ARG A 80 5.45 -2.18 -8.33
CA ARG A 80 4.13 -2.53 -7.82
C ARG A 80 3.37 -3.37 -8.82
N GLY A 81 2.71 -4.40 -8.34
CA GLY A 81 1.89 -5.28 -9.16
C GLY A 81 0.89 -6.08 -8.35
N VAL A 82 0.08 -6.86 -9.04
CA VAL A 82 -1.01 -7.65 -8.46
C VAL A 82 -0.54 -9.10 -8.27
N LEU A 83 -0.56 -9.55 -7.02
CA LEU A 83 -0.42 -10.93 -6.63
C LEU A 83 -1.81 -11.59 -6.64
N GLN A 84 -2.05 -12.44 -7.63
CA GLN A 84 -3.32 -13.15 -7.79
C GLN A 84 -3.46 -14.34 -6.84
N ASP A 85 -2.37 -15.09 -6.64
CA ASP A 85 -2.36 -16.25 -5.76
C ASP A 85 -1.82 -15.87 -4.37
N THR A 86 -2.74 -15.62 -3.45
CA THR A 86 -2.47 -15.28 -2.05
C THR A 86 -2.50 -16.51 -1.13
N THR A 87 -2.54 -17.72 -1.70
CA THR A 87 -2.60 -18.97 -0.94
C THR A 87 -1.31 -19.21 -0.18
N GLY A 88 -1.42 -19.39 1.13
CA GLY A 88 -0.30 -19.75 2.00
C GLY A 88 0.68 -18.61 2.29
N ILE A 89 0.34 -17.35 1.96
CA ILE A 89 1.19 -16.22 2.34
C ILE A 89 1.29 -16.10 3.86
N GLN A 90 2.49 -15.78 4.33
CA GLN A 90 2.73 -15.40 5.72
C GLN A 90 2.56 -13.90 5.83
N ARG A 91 1.85 -13.39 6.84
CA ARG A 91 1.66 -11.95 7.08
C ARG A 91 2.33 -11.56 8.40
N GLY A 92 2.91 -10.36 8.47
CA GLY A 92 3.59 -9.81 9.63
C GLY A 92 3.39 -8.32 9.79
#